data_AF-A0A3B8NFL0-F1
#
_entry.id   AF-A0A3B8NFL0-F1
#
_cell.length_a   1.000
_cell.length_b   1.000
_cell.length_c   1.000
_cell.angle_alpha   90.00
_cell.angle_beta   90.00
_cell.angle_gamma   90.00
#
_symmetry.space_group_name_H-M   'P 1'
#
loop_
_entity.id
_entity.type
_entity.pdbx_description
1 polymer ?
#
loop_
_entity_poly.entity_id
_entity_poly.type
_entity_poly.pdbx_seq_one_letter_code
_entity_poly.pdbx_strand_id
1 'polypeptide(L)'
;MVHTLWLDISSASDFIEKIKKMSPHELMHYFILIGLGPDTEQKSWDATQRIVERICADEKEALVFITKHTFFSPEQKANLLDMFMDVNKTKDDLMYHFDWYYENVFSHLEQTYMDENKEQLEKLKRIIEREGDDYFKKLGFILFMEKASKIYLGVSKSLGLSLTNAVFLDKGCQLYILGYDHMMIPFHKIDPKVKAMDFFKCFTDEQTVEIYKMIKQGRRSIQSLIRETGHGANKINDHLHALAKAE
;
A
#
# COMPACT_ATOMS: atom_id res chain seq x y z
N MET A 1 -18.32 -7.13 15.20
CA MET A 1 -19.26 -6.38 14.33
C MET A 1 -18.47 -5.24 13.69
N VAL A 2 -17.58 -5.55 12.74
CA VAL A 2 -16.82 -4.50 12.04
C VAL A 2 -17.68 -4.02 10.87
N HIS A 3 -18.27 -2.86 11.11
CA HIS A 3 -19.07 -2.03 10.24
C HIS A 3 -19.00 -2.32 8.73
N THR A 4 -20.19 -2.49 8.17
CA THR A 4 -20.60 -2.24 6.77
C THR A 4 -20.27 -0.82 6.25
N LEU A 5 -19.47 -0.01 6.97
CA LEU A 5 -19.29 1.42 6.71
C LEU A 5 -18.72 1.72 5.31
N TRP A 6 -18.04 0.78 4.67
CA TRP A 6 -17.34 1.03 3.40
C TRP A 6 -18.10 0.58 2.14
N LEU A 7 -19.21 -0.14 2.29
CA LEU A 7 -19.97 -0.67 1.14
C LEU A 7 -20.84 0.40 0.45
N ASP A 8 -21.16 1.49 1.14
CA ASP A 8 -22.01 2.58 0.66
C ASP A 8 -21.23 3.89 0.49
N ILE A 9 -20.02 3.85 -0.09
CA ILE A 9 -19.31 5.07 -0.48
C ILE A 9 -19.52 5.27 -1.97
N SER A 10 -20.23 6.34 -2.34
CA SER A 10 -20.56 6.63 -3.73
C SER A 10 -19.87 7.88 -4.27
N SER A 11 -19.34 8.73 -3.38
CA SER A 11 -18.64 9.98 -3.69
C SER A 11 -17.47 10.23 -2.73
N ALA A 12 -16.59 11.16 -3.08
CA ALA A 12 -15.54 11.63 -2.17
C ALA A 12 -16.12 12.37 -0.96
N SER A 13 -17.23 13.09 -1.12
CA SER A 13 -17.93 13.71 0.02
C SER A 13 -18.44 12.66 1.02
N ASP A 14 -19.01 11.55 0.55
CA ASP A 14 -19.45 10.44 1.43
C ASP A 14 -18.26 9.86 2.20
N PHE A 15 -17.11 9.73 1.54
CA PHE A 15 -15.89 9.26 2.16
C PHE A 15 -15.44 10.21 3.27
N ILE A 16 -15.32 11.51 3.00
CA ILE A 16 -14.91 12.52 3.98
C ILE A 16 -15.86 12.52 5.18
N GLU A 17 -17.17 12.51 4.96
CA GLU A 17 -18.17 12.48 6.04
C GLU A 17 -18.09 11.22 6.91
N LYS A 18 -17.71 10.08 6.34
CA LYS A 18 -17.46 8.86 7.11
C LYS A 18 -16.20 8.97 7.95
N ILE A 19 -15.12 9.52 7.41
CA ILE A 19 -13.88 9.73 8.16
C ILE A 19 -14.10 10.71 9.33
N LYS A 20 -14.88 11.79 9.11
CA LYS A 20 -15.23 12.75 10.18
C LYS A 20 -15.89 12.08 11.39
N LYS A 21 -16.70 11.04 11.16
CA LYS A 21 -17.42 10.29 12.22
C LYS A 21 -16.55 9.29 12.96
N MET A 22 -15.38 8.93 12.45
CA MET A 22 -14.47 7.99 13.10
C MET A 22 -13.80 8.62 14.31
N SER A 23 -13.51 7.81 15.33
CA SER A 23 -12.65 8.28 16.41
C SER A 23 -11.21 8.49 15.90
N PRO A 24 -10.44 9.41 16.50
CA PRO A 24 -9.01 9.57 16.17
C PRO A 24 -8.21 8.26 16.26
N HIS A 25 -8.52 7.42 17.24
CA HIS A 25 -7.86 6.13 17.43
C HIS A 25 -8.20 5.14 16.32
N GLU A 26 -9.43 5.14 15.80
CA GLU A 26 -9.78 4.34 14.62
C GLU A 26 -9.00 4.79 13.38
N LEU A 27 -8.71 6.09 13.22
CA LEU A 27 -7.89 6.57 12.10
C LEU A 27 -6.45 6.06 12.20
N MET A 28 -5.87 6.08 13.40
CA MET A 28 -4.53 5.52 13.64
C MET A 28 -4.49 4.02 13.38
N HIS A 29 -5.59 3.32 13.71
CA HIS A 29 -5.72 1.90 13.41
C HIS A 29 -5.67 1.62 11.89
N TYR A 30 -6.48 2.34 11.12
CA TYR A 30 -6.44 2.22 9.65
C TYR A 30 -5.08 2.62 9.08
N PHE A 31 -4.43 3.67 9.62
CA PHE A 31 -3.09 4.07 9.22
C PHE A 31 -2.06 2.94 9.38
N ILE A 32 -2.15 2.12 10.42
CA ILE A 32 -1.26 0.96 10.61
C ILE A 32 -1.58 -0.18 9.62
N LEU A 33 -2.85 -0.35 9.24
CA LEU A 33 -3.28 -1.44 8.35
C LEU A 33 -3.07 -1.17 6.86
N ILE A 34 -2.89 0.08 6.44
CA ILE A 34 -2.63 0.40 5.03
C ILE A 34 -1.18 0.07 4.64
N GLY A 35 -0.95 -0.33 3.39
CA GLY A 35 0.36 -0.74 2.88
C GLY A 35 1.47 0.32 2.90
N LEU A 36 1.15 1.55 3.33
CA LEU A 36 2.08 2.66 3.53
C LEU A 36 2.42 2.90 5.02
N GLY A 37 1.82 2.14 5.92
CA GLY A 37 2.01 2.24 7.37
C GLY A 37 3.19 1.42 7.92
N PRO A 38 3.38 1.42 9.24
CA PRO A 38 4.39 0.59 9.93
C PRO A 38 4.21 -0.90 9.65
N ASP A 39 5.31 -1.63 9.45
CA ASP A 39 5.28 -3.07 9.25
C ASP A 39 5.06 -3.80 10.57
N THR A 40 3.81 -4.19 10.78
CA THR A 40 3.40 -5.01 11.91
C THR A 40 3.11 -6.43 11.42
N GLU A 41 3.80 -7.41 12.03
CA GLU A 41 3.50 -8.83 11.82
C GLU A 41 2.05 -9.17 12.21
N GLN A 42 1.44 -8.34 13.07
CA GLN A 42 0.07 -8.48 13.52
C GLN A 42 -0.86 -7.55 12.75
N LYS A 43 -1.61 -8.09 11.78
CA LYS A 43 -2.56 -7.34 10.93
C LYS A 43 -4.03 -7.65 11.27
N SER A 44 -4.30 -8.12 12.49
CA SER A 44 -5.67 -8.26 13.01
C SER A 44 -6.12 -6.99 13.70
N TRP A 45 -7.43 -6.74 13.68
CA TRP A 45 -8.04 -5.57 14.29
C TRP A 45 -7.70 -5.48 15.78
N ASP A 46 -7.87 -6.56 16.53
CA ASP A 46 -7.62 -6.59 17.98
C ASP A 46 -6.14 -6.42 18.33
N ALA A 47 -5.24 -6.87 17.46
CA ALA A 47 -3.82 -6.68 17.67
C ALA A 47 -3.40 -5.25 17.37
N THR A 48 -3.83 -4.71 16.23
CA THR A 48 -3.55 -3.32 15.85
C THR A 48 -4.16 -2.33 16.84
N GLN A 49 -5.35 -2.60 17.38
CA GLN A 49 -5.96 -1.77 18.41
C GLN A 49 -5.08 -1.67 19.67
N ARG A 50 -4.56 -2.81 20.16
CA ARG A 50 -3.64 -2.83 21.31
C ARG A 50 -2.34 -2.09 21.02
N ILE A 51 -1.86 -2.13 19.77
CA ILE A 51 -0.70 -1.34 19.35
C ILE A 51 -1.02 0.15 19.43
N VAL A 52 -2.14 0.59 18.84
CA VAL A 52 -2.58 2.00 18.85
C VAL A 52 -2.72 2.51 20.29
N GLU A 53 -3.44 1.79 21.15
CA GLU A 53 -3.64 2.16 22.56
C GLU A 53 -2.31 2.34 23.29
N ARG A 54 -1.33 1.46 23.05
CA ARG A 54 0.00 1.54 23.67
C ARG A 54 0.80 2.73 23.16
N ILE A 55 0.88 2.93 21.85
CA ILE A 55 1.73 3.98 21.26
C ILE A 55 1.13 5.38 21.39
N CYS A 56 -0.20 5.51 21.51
CA CYS A 56 -0.83 6.82 21.74
C CYS A 56 -0.79 7.23 23.22
N ALA A 57 -0.54 6.28 24.14
CA ALA A 57 -0.49 6.56 25.58
C ALA A 57 0.93 6.84 26.11
N ASP A 58 1.97 6.39 25.40
CA ASP A 58 3.37 6.47 25.86
C ASP A 58 4.31 6.83 24.70
N GLU A 59 4.97 7.99 24.81
CA GLU A 59 5.92 8.52 23.83
C GLU A 59 7.10 7.58 23.58
N LYS A 60 7.60 6.92 24.61
CA LYS A 60 8.74 5.99 24.50
C LYS A 60 8.32 4.75 23.73
N GLU A 61 7.12 4.22 24.00
CA GLU A 61 6.55 3.12 23.23
C GLU A 61 6.33 3.52 21.76
N ALA A 62 5.83 4.74 21.51
CA ALA A 62 5.68 5.27 20.16
C ALA A 62 7.02 5.37 19.42
N LEU A 63 8.06 5.91 20.06
CA LEU A 63 9.38 6.09 19.47
C LEU A 63 10.04 4.74 19.17
N VAL A 64 9.93 3.77 20.08
CA VAL A 64 10.40 2.40 19.86
C VAL A 64 9.65 1.77 18.69
N PHE A 65 8.33 1.95 18.63
CA PHE A 65 7.50 1.41 17.57
C PHE A 65 7.86 2.01 16.20
N ILE A 66 7.88 3.33 16.08
CA ILE A 66 8.28 4.05 14.85
C ILE A 66 9.67 3.60 14.40
N THR A 67 10.62 3.51 15.32
CA THR A 67 12.00 3.15 14.98
C THR A 67 12.12 1.73 14.45
N LYS A 68 11.39 0.79 15.04
CA LYS A 68 11.45 -0.64 14.68
C LYS A 68 10.61 -1.01 13.48
N HIS A 69 9.48 -0.34 13.28
CA HIS A 69 8.46 -0.76 12.32
C HIS A 69 8.33 0.19 11.12
N THR A 70 9.12 1.26 11.06
CA THR A 70 9.10 2.19 9.92
C THR A 70 10.50 2.45 9.35
N PHE A 71 10.53 2.71 8.04
CA PHE A 71 11.76 3.02 7.30
C PHE A 71 11.71 4.44 6.74
N PHE A 72 11.24 5.35 7.57
CA PHE A 72 11.17 6.76 7.23
C PHE A 72 12.44 7.51 7.62
N SER A 73 12.65 8.66 6.98
CA SER A 73 13.70 9.60 7.36
C SER A 73 13.50 10.09 8.81
N PRO A 74 14.55 10.61 9.48
CA PRO A 74 14.39 11.15 10.84
C PRO A 74 13.29 12.20 10.96
N GLU A 75 13.14 13.07 9.97
CA GLU A 75 12.09 14.09 9.90
C GLU A 75 10.69 13.46 9.84
N GLN A 76 10.49 12.50 8.94
CA GLN A 76 9.23 11.78 8.83
C GLN A 76 8.91 10.97 10.11
N LYS A 77 9.93 10.43 10.80
CA LYS A 77 9.76 9.75 12.08
C LYS A 77 9.34 10.71 13.19
N ALA A 78 9.88 11.93 13.20
CA ALA A 78 9.45 12.98 14.13
C ALA A 78 7.99 13.36 13.88
N ASN A 79 7.59 13.56 12.62
CA ASN A 79 6.19 13.84 12.27
C ASN A 79 5.23 12.73 12.73
N LEU A 80 5.64 11.46 12.62
CA LEU A 80 4.84 10.35 13.13
C LEU A 80 4.75 10.31 14.65
N LEU A 81 5.80 10.72 15.35
CA LEU A 81 5.77 10.81 16.80
C LEU A 81 4.74 11.86 17.22
N ASP A 82 4.82 13.06 16.64
CA ASP A 82 3.85 14.13 16.88
C ASP A 82 2.41 13.67 16.57
N MET A 83 2.26 12.91 15.49
CA MET A 83 0.97 12.34 15.09
C MET A 83 0.38 11.40 16.14
N PHE A 84 1.19 10.52 16.74
CA PHE A 84 0.72 9.61 17.80
C PHE A 84 0.54 10.31 19.15
N MET A 85 1.26 11.39 19.41
CA MET A 85 1.16 12.14 20.68
C MET A 85 -0.08 13.04 20.72
N ASP A 86 -0.57 13.52 19.59
CA ASP A 86 -1.81 14.28 19.50
C ASP A 86 -2.71 13.79 18.34
N VAL A 87 -3.37 12.67 18.59
CA VAL A 87 -4.27 12.05 17.61
C VAL A 87 -5.49 12.91 17.30
N ASN A 88 -5.94 13.75 18.25
CA ASN A 88 -7.08 14.66 18.04
C ASN A 88 -6.69 15.74 17.04
N LYS A 89 -5.58 16.43 17.31
CA LYS A 89 -5.06 17.45 16.39
C LYS A 89 -4.74 16.85 15.02
N THR A 90 -4.13 15.67 14.98
CA THR A 90 -3.87 14.94 13.73
C THR A 90 -5.14 14.74 12.91
N LYS A 91 -6.23 14.33 13.56
CA LYS A 91 -7.52 14.16 12.89
C LYS A 91 -8.03 15.49 12.36
N ASP A 92 -7.98 16.55 13.18
CA ASP A 92 -8.47 17.87 12.80
C ASP A 92 -7.68 18.44 11.60
N ASP A 93 -6.35 18.31 11.62
CA ASP A 93 -5.46 18.71 10.52
C ASP A 93 -5.77 17.91 9.23
N LEU A 94 -5.97 16.59 9.36
CA LEU A 94 -6.36 15.75 8.22
C LEU A 94 -7.72 16.17 7.64
N MET A 95 -8.70 16.47 8.50
CA MET A 95 -10.03 16.88 8.06
C MET A 95 -9.99 18.24 7.38
N TYR A 96 -9.23 19.19 7.92
CA TYR A 96 -8.99 20.47 7.27
C TYR A 96 -8.40 20.28 5.86
N HIS A 97 -7.39 19.42 5.71
CA HIS A 97 -6.80 19.15 4.41
C HIS A 97 -7.76 18.46 3.43
N PHE A 98 -8.57 17.52 3.91
CA PHE A 98 -9.58 16.85 3.09
C PHE A 98 -10.67 17.82 2.62
N ASP A 99 -11.23 18.61 3.53
CA ASP A 99 -12.26 19.60 3.19
C ASP A 99 -11.69 20.64 2.22
N TRP A 100 -10.52 21.22 2.53
CA TRP A 100 -9.89 22.21 1.65
C TRP A 100 -9.60 21.64 0.25
N TYR A 101 -9.00 20.45 0.17
CA TYR A 101 -8.68 19.83 -1.12
C TYR A 101 -9.94 19.47 -1.91
N TYR A 102 -10.98 18.97 -1.23
CA TYR A 102 -12.25 18.66 -1.88
C TYR A 102 -12.91 19.91 -2.44
N GLU A 103 -13.07 20.95 -1.61
CA GLU A 103 -13.74 22.19 -1.99
C GLU A 103 -13.00 22.93 -3.11
N ASN A 104 -11.66 23.03 -3.02
CA ASN A 104 -10.89 23.90 -3.90
C ASN A 104 -10.30 23.19 -5.13
N VAL A 105 -10.21 21.86 -5.12
CA VAL A 105 -9.55 21.09 -6.18
C VAL A 105 -10.43 19.96 -6.70
N PHE A 106 -10.80 19.00 -5.84
CA PHE A 106 -11.35 17.74 -6.32
C PHE A 106 -12.82 17.83 -6.76
N SER A 107 -13.63 18.69 -6.14
CA SER A 107 -15.06 18.84 -6.46
C SER A 107 -15.32 19.12 -7.94
N HIS A 108 -14.44 19.89 -8.58
CA HIS A 108 -14.52 20.23 -10.00
C HIS A 108 -14.06 19.09 -10.94
N LEU A 109 -13.38 18.09 -10.40
CA LEU A 109 -12.79 16.96 -11.14
C LEU A 109 -13.48 15.63 -10.84
N GLU A 110 -14.31 15.58 -9.80
CA GLU A 110 -14.89 14.34 -9.25
C GLU A 110 -15.60 13.51 -10.32
N GLN A 111 -16.51 14.13 -11.09
CA GLN A 111 -17.24 13.43 -12.13
C GLN A 111 -16.31 12.87 -13.23
N THR A 112 -15.33 13.67 -13.67
CA THR A 112 -14.33 13.24 -14.64
C THR A 112 -13.56 12.01 -14.14
N TYR A 113 -13.08 12.04 -12.89
CA TYR A 113 -12.37 10.92 -12.29
C TYR A 113 -13.27 9.69 -12.11
N MET A 114 -14.55 9.87 -11.77
CA MET A 114 -15.51 8.77 -11.66
C MET A 114 -15.70 8.07 -13.01
N ASP A 115 -15.88 8.85 -14.09
CA ASP A 115 -16.07 8.30 -15.43
C ASP A 115 -14.80 7.61 -15.94
N GLU A 116 -13.62 8.21 -15.73
CA GLU A 116 -12.34 7.61 -16.07
C GLU A 116 -12.09 6.31 -15.29
N ASN A 117 -12.32 6.30 -13.97
CA ASN A 117 -12.15 5.09 -13.16
C ASN A 117 -13.13 3.99 -13.58
N LYS A 118 -14.36 4.33 -13.96
CA LYS A 118 -15.34 3.38 -14.50
C LYS A 118 -14.85 2.76 -15.81
N GLU A 119 -14.31 3.57 -16.72
CA GLU A 119 -13.73 3.07 -17.97
C GLU A 119 -12.57 2.09 -17.70
N GLN A 120 -11.67 2.47 -16.79
CA GLN A 120 -10.55 1.60 -16.41
C GLN A 120 -11.01 0.31 -15.74
N LEU A 121 -12.04 0.36 -14.90
CA LEU A 121 -12.60 -0.81 -14.24
C LEU A 121 -13.18 -1.79 -15.27
N GLU A 122 -13.87 -1.30 -16.30
CA GLU A 122 -14.37 -2.14 -17.39
C GLU A 122 -13.24 -2.74 -18.25
N LYS A 123 -12.08 -2.07 -18.35
CA LYS A 123 -10.89 -2.67 -18.97
C LYS A 123 -10.31 -3.77 -18.10
N LEU A 124 -10.19 -3.54 -16.79
CA LEU A 124 -9.69 -4.53 -15.84
C LEU A 124 -10.55 -5.79 -15.84
N LYS A 125 -11.88 -5.65 -15.81
CA LYS A 125 -12.82 -6.77 -15.91
C LYS A 125 -12.58 -7.59 -17.17
N ARG A 126 -12.52 -6.95 -18.33
CA ARG A 126 -12.24 -7.62 -19.62
C ARG A 126 -10.90 -8.34 -19.64
N ILE A 127 -9.87 -7.76 -19.01
CA ILE A 127 -8.55 -8.41 -18.87
C ILE A 127 -8.66 -9.67 -18.01
N ILE A 128 -9.30 -9.57 -16.84
CA ILE A 128 -9.47 -10.70 -15.92
C ILE A 128 -10.31 -11.80 -16.57
N GLU A 129 -11.40 -11.46 -17.27
CA GLU A 129 -12.23 -12.42 -18.00
C GLU A 129 -11.47 -13.14 -19.11
N ARG A 130 -10.58 -12.44 -19.81
CA ARG A 130 -9.80 -12.99 -20.93
C ARG A 130 -8.62 -13.84 -20.48
N GLU A 131 -7.86 -13.39 -19.49
CA GLU A 131 -6.59 -13.98 -19.08
C GLU A 131 -6.72 -14.87 -17.83
N GLY A 132 -7.78 -14.70 -17.05
CA GLY A 132 -8.03 -15.46 -15.82
C GLY A 132 -6.85 -15.43 -14.85
N ASP A 133 -6.52 -16.60 -14.31
CA ASP A 133 -5.43 -16.79 -13.34
C ASP A 133 -4.05 -16.38 -13.88
N ASP A 134 -3.85 -16.39 -15.20
CA ASP A 134 -2.56 -16.04 -15.80
C ASP A 134 -2.24 -14.55 -15.62
N TYR A 135 -3.26 -13.69 -15.62
CA TYR A 135 -3.09 -12.28 -15.28
C TYR A 135 -2.54 -12.09 -13.88
N PHE A 136 -3.09 -12.82 -12.91
CA PHE A 136 -2.63 -12.77 -11.52
C PHE A 136 -1.23 -13.32 -11.34
N LYS A 137 -0.84 -14.37 -12.08
CA LYS A 137 0.53 -14.89 -12.07
C LYS A 137 1.52 -13.87 -12.62
N LYS A 138 1.16 -13.16 -13.69
CA LYS A 138 1.98 -12.10 -14.29
C LYS A 138 2.05 -10.84 -13.43
N LEU A 139 0.98 -10.51 -12.68
CA LEU A 139 1.02 -9.54 -11.60
C LEU A 139 1.80 -10.06 -10.37
N GLY A 140 1.95 -11.38 -10.27
CA GLY A 140 2.31 -12.18 -9.09
C GLY A 140 3.72 -11.99 -8.53
N PHE A 141 4.51 -11.05 -9.05
CA PHE A 141 5.75 -10.63 -8.40
C PHE A 141 5.57 -9.40 -7.50
N ILE A 142 4.47 -8.66 -7.64
CA ILE A 142 4.22 -7.39 -6.94
C ILE A 142 3.18 -7.55 -5.81
N LEU A 143 2.34 -8.58 -5.90
CA LEU A 143 1.32 -8.91 -4.90
C LEU A 143 1.92 -9.90 -3.89
N PHE A 144 2.39 -9.42 -2.74
CA PHE A 144 2.70 -10.26 -1.58
C PHE A 144 1.41 -10.94 -1.08
N MET A 145 1.03 -12.05 -1.71
CA MET A 145 -0.17 -12.78 -1.37
C MET A 145 0.06 -13.60 -0.08
N GLU A 146 -0.19 -12.97 1.07
CA GLU A 146 -0.60 -13.71 2.27
C GLU A 146 -1.87 -14.52 1.93
N LYS A 147 -2.13 -15.63 2.64
CA LYS A 147 -3.33 -16.45 2.37
C LYS A 147 -4.59 -15.61 2.60
N ALA A 148 -5.30 -15.28 1.53
CA ALA A 148 -6.60 -14.61 1.56
C ALA A 148 -7.68 -15.53 0.97
N SER A 149 -8.87 -15.51 1.56
CA SER A 149 -10.06 -16.18 1.01
C SER A 149 -10.72 -15.34 -0.08
N LYS A 150 -10.53 -14.02 -0.07
CA LYS A 150 -11.05 -13.08 -1.08
C LYS A 150 -10.04 -12.00 -1.42
N ILE A 151 -9.93 -11.69 -2.71
CA ILE A 151 -9.12 -10.60 -3.23
C ILE A 151 -10.04 -9.63 -3.96
N TYR A 152 -9.99 -8.35 -3.57
CA TYR A 152 -10.65 -7.26 -4.25
C TYR A 152 -9.62 -6.50 -5.07
N LEU A 153 -9.91 -6.32 -6.36
CA LEU A 153 -9.11 -5.51 -7.26
C LEU A 153 -9.89 -4.26 -7.65
N GLY A 154 -9.30 -3.11 -7.37
CA GLY A 154 -9.74 -1.81 -7.86
C GLY A 154 -8.72 -1.23 -8.83
N VAL A 155 -9.12 -0.16 -9.50
CA VAL A 155 -8.25 0.64 -10.35
C VAL A 155 -8.43 2.12 -10.03
N SER A 156 -7.35 2.89 -10.15
CA SER A 156 -7.38 4.34 -10.06
C SER A 156 -6.59 4.98 -11.20
N LYS A 157 -7.21 5.95 -11.86
CA LYS A 157 -6.58 6.80 -12.88
C LYS A 157 -5.48 7.69 -12.28
N SER A 158 -5.58 8.03 -11.00
CA SER A 158 -4.61 8.92 -10.33
C SER A 158 -3.33 8.22 -9.89
N LEU A 159 -3.31 6.88 -9.86
CA LEU A 159 -2.15 6.13 -9.36
C LEU A 159 -1.08 5.83 -10.43
N GLY A 160 -1.35 6.04 -11.72
CA GLY A 160 -0.34 5.83 -12.77
C GLY A 160 0.21 4.40 -12.83
N LEU A 161 1.51 4.24 -12.55
CA LEU A 161 2.21 2.95 -12.46
C LEU A 161 2.26 2.38 -11.03
N SER A 162 1.71 3.09 -10.04
CA SER A 162 1.73 2.67 -8.65
C SER A 162 0.68 1.60 -8.32
N LEU A 163 0.90 0.88 -7.24
CA LEU A 163 -0.04 -0.03 -6.60
C LEU A 163 -0.18 0.39 -5.14
N THR A 164 -1.39 0.33 -4.60
CA THR A 164 -1.62 0.38 -3.15
C THR A 164 -2.43 -0.81 -2.70
N ASN A 165 -2.26 -1.20 -1.44
CA ASN A 165 -2.92 -2.37 -0.88
C ASN A 165 -3.35 -2.16 0.58
N ALA A 166 -4.36 -2.92 0.97
CA ALA A 166 -4.79 -3.06 2.36
C ALA A 166 -5.06 -4.54 2.64
N VAL A 167 -4.61 -5.02 3.81
CA VAL A 167 -4.78 -6.41 4.22
C VAL A 167 -5.67 -6.45 5.46
N PHE A 168 -6.78 -7.20 5.37
CA PHE A 168 -7.72 -7.40 6.45
C PHE A 168 -7.75 -8.91 6.80
N LEU A 169 -6.75 -9.36 7.56
CA LEU A 169 -6.52 -10.78 7.84
C LEU A 169 -7.70 -11.44 8.57
N ASP A 170 -8.35 -10.74 9.50
CA ASP A 170 -9.50 -11.26 10.25
C ASP A 170 -10.70 -11.59 9.37
N LYS A 171 -10.75 -10.99 8.18
CA LYS A 171 -11.79 -11.20 7.19
C LYS A 171 -11.33 -12.10 6.05
N GLY A 172 -10.07 -12.55 6.07
CA GLY A 172 -9.44 -13.24 4.95
C GLY A 172 -9.44 -12.43 3.65
N CYS A 173 -9.48 -11.10 3.74
CA CYS A 173 -9.65 -10.21 2.60
C CYS A 173 -8.40 -9.40 2.32
N GLN A 174 -8.03 -9.28 1.05
CA GLN A 174 -7.02 -8.33 0.57
C GLN A 174 -7.63 -7.41 -0.46
N LEU A 175 -7.29 -6.12 -0.39
CA LEU A 175 -7.66 -5.12 -1.37
C LEU A 175 -6.40 -4.61 -2.04
N TYR A 176 -6.43 -4.53 -3.37
CA TYR A 176 -5.39 -3.94 -4.19
C TYR A 176 -6.01 -2.92 -5.13
N ILE A 177 -5.43 -1.72 -5.21
CA ILE A 177 -5.82 -0.69 -6.16
C ILE A 177 -4.66 -0.47 -7.12
N LEU A 178 -4.88 -0.88 -8.36
CA LEU A 178 -3.91 -0.76 -9.46
C LEU A 178 -3.99 0.65 -10.06
N GLY A 179 -2.84 1.25 -10.37
CA GLY A 179 -2.81 2.39 -11.28
C GLY A 179 -3.18 1.98 -12.71
N TYR A 180 -3.75 2.91 -13.47
CA TYR A 180 -4.29 2.61 -14.80
C TYR A 180 -3.24 2.03 -15.77
N ASP A 181 -1.99 2.49 -15.70
CA ASP A 181 -0.89 1.94 -16.50
C ASP A 181 -0.34 0.65 -15.87
N HIS A 182 -0.40 0.53 -14.54
CA HIS A 182 0.01 -0.68 -13.82
C HIS A 182 -0.77 -1.91 -14.29
N MET A 183 -2.06 -1.76 -14.61
CA MET A 183 -2.90 -2.84 -15.14
C MET A 183 -2.35 -3.48 -16.42
N MET A 184 -1.57 -2.72 -17.20
CA MET A 184 -1.06 -3.13 -18.50
C MET A 184 0.34 -3.73 -18.44
N ILE A 185 1.04 -3.64 -17.30
CA ILE A 185 2.40 -4.19 -17.10
C ILE A 185 2.51 -5.64 -17.60
N PRO A 186 1.56 -6.56 -17.27
CA PRO A 186 1.60 -7.95 -17.75
C PRO A 186 1.68 -8.15 -19.27
N PHE A 187 1.31 -7.15 -20.07
CA PHE A 187 1.24 -7.24 -21.54
C PHE A 187 2.38 -6.52 -22.26
N HIS A 188 3.27 -5.84 -21.53
CA HIS A 188 4.39 -5.17 -22.15
C HIS A 188 5.35 -6.21 -22.76
N LYS A 189 5.51 -6.16 -24.09
CA LYS A 189 6.50 -7.00 -24.79
C LYS A 189 7.88 -6.39 -24.56
N ILE A 190 8.68 -7.04 -23.72
CA ILE A 190 10.09 -6.69 -23.53
C ILE A 190 10.89 -7.41 -24.63
N ASP A 191 11.74 -6.68 -25.35
CA ASP A 191 12.67 -7.28 -26.30
C ASP A 191 13.54 -8.31 -25.56
N PRO A 192 13.65 -9.57 -26.05
CA PRO A 192 14.46 -10.60 -25.39
C PRO A 192 15.90 -10.19 -25.10
N LYS A 193 16.51 -9.34 -25.94
CA LYS A 193 17.86 -8.81 -25.72
C LYS A 193 17.90 -7.81 -24.59
N VAL A 194 16.90 -6.93 -24.51
CA VAL A 194 16.75 -5.97 -23.39
C VAL A 194 16.51 -6.73 -22.10
N LYS A 195 15.64 -7.75 -22.12
CA LYS A 195 15.40 -8.63 -20.97
C LYS A 195 16.67 -9.34 -20.51
N ALA A 196 17.45 -9.89 -21.44
CA ALA A 196 18.74 -10.52 -21.11
C ALA A 196 19.75 -9.51 -20.54
N MET A 197 19.82 -8.29 -21.09
CA MET A 197 20.66 -7.22 -20.56
C MET A 197 20.23 -6.81 -19.15
N ASP A 198 18.94 -6.61 -18.91
CA ASP A 198 18.40 -6.28 -17.60
C ASP A 198 18.67 -7.39 -16.59
N PHE A 199 18.55 -8.66 -17.00
CA PHE A 199 18.95 -9.81 -16.19
C PHE A 199 20.41 -9.73 -15.78
N PHE A 200 21.36 -9.65 -16.72
CA PHE A 200 22.77 -9.60 -16.37
C PHE A 200 23.12 -8.35 -15.55
N LYS A 201 22.56 -7.19 -15.89
CA LYS A 201 22.75 -5.94 -15.15
C LYS A 201 22.28 -6.05 -13.71
N CYS A 202 21.12 -6.66 -13.49
CA CYS A 202 20.55 -6.87 -12.15
C CYS A 202 21.49 -7.69 -11.25
N PHE A 203 22.18 -8.69 -11.80
CA PHE A 203 23.15 -9.51 -11.06
C PHE A 203 24.58 -8.93 -10.99
N THR A 204 24.82 -7.72 -11.54
CA THR A 204 26.11 -7.02 -11.35
C THR A 204 26.22 -6.27 -10.03
N ASP A 205 25.09 -6.01 -9.36
CA ASP A 205 25.06 -5.37 -8.04
C ASP A 205 24.96 -6.43 -6.93
N GLU A 206 25.99 -6.48 -6.09
CA GLU A 206 26.10 -7.43 -4.98
C GLU A 206 24.90 -7.40 -4.03
N GLN A 207 24.30 -6.22 -3.81
CA GLN A 207 23.14 -6.04 -2.94
C GLN A 207 21.88 -6.65 -3.56
N THR A 208 21.73 -6.51 -4.88
CA THR A 208 20.62 -7.13 -5.60
C THR A 208 20.73 -8.65 -5.57
N VAL A 209 21.95 -9.20 -5.66
CA VAL A 209 22.21 -10.65 -5.49
C VAL A 209 21.88 -11.13 -4.08
N GLU A 210 22.24 -10.37 -3.05
CA GLU A 210 21.94 -10.69 -1.65
C GLU A 210 20.42 -10.73 -1.40
N ILE A 211 19.71 -9.68 -1.83
CA ILE A 211 18.24 -9.60 -1.75
C ILE A 211 17.60 -10.77 -2.50
N TYR A 212 18.06 -11.10 -3.71
CA TYR A 212 17.57 -12.24 -4.47
C TYR A 212 17.74 -13.57 -3.73
N LYS A 213 18.90 -13.80 -3.10
CA LYS A 213 19.13 -15.00 -2.28
C LYS A 213 18.17 -15.07 -1.10
N MET A 214 17.95 -13.95 -0.40
CA MET A 214 17.02 -13.87 0.73
C MET A 214 15.58 -14.19 0.32
N ILE A 215 15.15 -13.73 -0.85
CA ILE A 215 13.81 -14.03 -1.41
C ILE A 215 13.70 -15.50 -1.83
N LYS A 216 14.76 -16.10 -2.39
CA LYS A 216 14.74 -17.54 -2.75
C LYS A 216 14.73 -18.46 -1.53
N GLN A 217 15.18 -18.00 -0.37
CA GLN A 217 15.13 -18.77 0.88
C GLN A 217 13.73 -18.82 1.51
N GLY A 218 12.77 -18.01 1.04
CA GLY A 218 11.40 -18.01 1.53
C GLY A 218 10.71 -16.68 1.28
N ARG A 219 9.40 -16.62 1.57
CA ARG A 219 8.64 -15.36 1.46
C ARG A 219 9.18 -14.35 2.47
N ARG A 220 9.63 -13.19 1.98
CA ARG A 220 10.12 -12.06 2.78
C ARG A 220 9.30 -10.82 2.45
N SER A 221 8.90 -10.05 3.46
CA SER A 221 8.34 -8.71 3.23
C SER A 221 9.45 -7.74 2.82
N ILE A 222 9.10 -6.66 2.11
CA ILE A 222 10.04 -5.56 1.79
C ILE A 222 10.74 -5.08 3.07
N GLN A 223 10.01 -5.07 4.17
CA GLN A 223 10.47 -4.60 5.47
C GLN A 223 11.44 -5.55 6.17
N SER A 224 11.25 -6.86 6.04
CA SER A 224 12.24 -7.86 6.45
C SER A 224 13.55 -7.68 5.69
N LEU A 225 13.46 -7.41 4.37
CA LEU A 225 14.64 -7.16 3.54
C LEU A 225 15.38 -5.89 3.99
N ILE A 226 14.66 -4.80 4.24
CA ILE A 226 15.27 -3.54 4.74
C ILE A 226 15.99 -3.78 6.07
N ARG A 227 15.35 -4.48 7.01
CA ARG A 227 15.91 -4.71 8.35
C ARG A 227 17.18 -5.56 8.33
N GLU A 228 17.20 -6.61 7.51
CA GLU A 228 18.31 -7.56 7.45
C GLU A 228 19.48 -7.02 6.60
N THR A 229 19.21 -6.22 5.57
CA THR A 229 20.25 -5.61 4.71
C THR A 229 20.73 -4.24 5.21
N GLY A 230 19.94 -3.57 6.07
CA GLY A 230 20.22 -2.21 6.53
C GLY A 230 20.03 -1.12 5.46
N HIS A 231 19.46 -1.43 4.30
CA HIS A 231 19.26 -0.48 3.20
C HIS A 231 17.91 0.23 3.26
N GLY A 232 17.85 1.53 2.93
CA GLY A 232 16.59 2.28 2.92
C GLY A 232 15.53 1.69 1.98
N ALA A 233 14.25 1.94 2.28
CA ALA A 233 13.10 1.36 1.57
C ALA A 233 13.13 1.60 0.05
N ASN A 234 13.47 2.82 -0.37
CA ASN A 234 13.59 3.16 -1.80
C ASN A 234 14.64 2.27 -2.49
N LYS A 235 15.79 2.07 -1.84
CA LYS A 235 16.88 1.26 -2.39
C LYS A 235 16.49 -0.22 -2.50
N ILE A 236 15.79 -0.75 -1.50
CA ILE A 236 15.24 -2.11 -1.59
C ILE A 236 14.19 -2.21 -2.70
N ASN A 237 13.31 -1.22 -2.81
CA ASN A 237 12.27 -1.24 -3.84
C ASN A 237 12.87 -1.13 -5.26
N ASP A 238 13.93 -0.34 -5.44
CA ASP A 238 14.68 -0.25 -6.70
C ASP A 238 15.29 -1.60 -7.08
N HIS A 239 15.88 -2.31 -6.11
CA HIS A 239 16.44 -3.66 -6.31
C HIS A 239 15.35 -4.69 -6.64
N LEU A 240 14.21 -4.64 -5.95
CA LEU A 240 13.07 -5.51 -6.25
C LEU A 240 12.48 -5.23 -7.63
N HIS A 241 12.38 -3.96 -8.02
CA HIS A 241 11.96 -3.58 -9.38
C HIS A 241 12.96 -4.04 -10.44
N ALA A 242 14.26 -3.96 -10.19
CA ALA A 242 15.29 -4.48 -11.09
C ALA A 242 15.17 -6.01 -11.25
N LEU A 243 14.96 -6.73 -10.15
CA LEU A 243 14.74 -8.18 -10.16
C LEU A 243 13.45 -8.56 -10.92
N ALA A 244 12.37 -7.82 -10.74
CA ALA A 244 11.11 -8.05 -11.44
C ALA A 244 11.20 -7.80 -12.96
N LYS A 245 12.07 -6.87 -13.39
CA LYS A 245 12.34 -6.62 -14.83
C LYS A 245 13.21 -7.71 -15.47
N ALA A 246 14.02 -8.39 -14.65
CA ALA A 246 14.98 -9.40 -15.07
C ALA A 246 14.36 -10.79 -15.29
N GLU A 247 13.22 -11.12 -14.64
CA GLU A 247 12.50 -12.39 -14.81
C GLU A 247 11.57 -12.44 -16.02
#